data_AF-A0A5D3E2R0-F1
#
_entry.id   AF-A0A5D3E2R0-F1
#
_cell.length_a   1.000
_cell.length_b   1.000
_cell.length_c   1.000
_cell.angle_alpha   90.00
_cell.angle_beta   90.00
_cell.angle_gamma   90.00
#
_symmetry.space_group_name_H-M   'P 1'
#
loop_
_entity.id
_entity.type
_entity.pdbx_description
1 polymer ?
#
loop_
_entity_poly.entity_id
_entity_poly.type
_entity_poly.pdbx_seq_one_letter_code
_entity_poly.pdbx_strand_id
1 'polypeptide(L)'
;MLKLLSNLLDDFRATIETIMAEMAGMKMLKILEPKAFNGNCYAKELENFIFDMEQYFKANGTNSEETKVTLASMNLSDDAKL
;
A
#
# COMPACT_ATOMS: atom_id res chain seq x y z
N MET A 1 -41.33 -14.38 -3.11
CA MET A 1 -40.18 -14.17 -4.01
C MET A 1 -39.40 -12.92 -3.62
N LEU A 2 -40.01 -11.73 -3.58
CA LEU A 2 -39.32 -10.47 -3.17
C LEU A 2 -38.67 -10.52 -1.78
N LYS A 3 -39.35 -11.12 -0.78
CA LYS A 3 -38.81 -11.32 0.57
C LYS A 3 -37.54 -12.18 0.64
N LEU A 4 -37.36 -13.11 -0.31
CA LEU A 4 -36.17 -13.97 -0.34
C LEU A 4 -34.96 -13.19 -0.88
N LEU A 5 -35.19 -12.32 -1.86
CA LEU A 5 -34.17 -11.45 -2.43
C LEU A 5 -33.72 -10.37 -1.46
N SER A 6 -34.64 -9.79 -0.68
CA SER A 6 -34.27 -8.82 0.35
C SER A 6 -33.37 -9.45 1.42
N ASN A 7 -33.76 -10.62 1.94
CA ASN A 7 -32.98 -11.29 2.97
C ASN A 7 -31.57 -11.67 2.47
N LEU A 8 -31.46 -12.13 1.23
CA LEU A 8 -30.16 -12.44 0.61
C LEU A 8 -29.30 -11.19 0.43
N LEU A 9 -29.90 -10.05 0.06
CA LEU A 9 -29.20 -8.79 -0.08
C LEU A 9 -28.72 -8.25 1.28
N ASP A 10 -29.53 -8.41 2.31
CA ASP A 10 -29.20 -8.02 3.68
C ASP A 10 -28.04 -8.86 4.24
N ASP A 11 -28.05 -10.17 4.01
CA ASP A 11 -26.93 -11.08 4.36
C ASP A 11 -25.63 -10.69 3.62
N PHE A 12 -25.74 -10.37 2.33
CA PHE A 12 -24.59 -9.93 1.54
C PHE A 12 -24.01 -8.61 2.08
N ARG A 13 -24.89 -7.64 2.39
CA ARG A 13 -24.48 -6.37 3.01
C ARG A 13 -23.80 -6.60 4.36
N ALA A 14 -24.38 -7.43 5.23
CA ALA A 14 -23.81 -7.76 6.53
C ALA A 14 -22.42 -8.39 6.42
N THR A 15 -22.22 -9.24 5.40
CA THR A 15 -20.92 -9.83 5.10
C THR A 15 -19.89 -8.77 4.69
N ILE A 16 -20.27 -7.81 3.84
CA ILE A 16 -19.38 -6.69 3.46
C ILE A 16 -19.06 -5.81 4.66
N GLU A 17 -20.05 -5.48 5.49
CA GLU A 17 -19.84 -4.67 6.70
C GLU A 17 -18.88 -5.35 7.67
N THR A 18 -18.97 -6.67 7.82
CA THR A 18 -18.05 -7.48 8.64
C THR A 18 -16.63 -7.42 8.07
N ILE A 19 -16.46 -7.63 6.76
CA ILE A 19 -15.15 -7.55 6.08
C ILE A 19 -14.55 -6.14 6.24
N MET A 20 -15.34 -5.08 6.06
CA MET A 20 -14.85 -3.70 6.23
C MET A 20 -14.44 -3.40 7.68
N ALA A 21 -15.20 -3.91 8.67
CA ALA A 21 -14.85 -3.75 10.08
C ALA A 21 -13.56 -4.51 10.43
N GLU A 22 -13.37 -5.73 9.91
CA GLU A 22 -12.13 -6.49 10.04
C GLU A 22 -10.95 -5.79 9.36
N MET A 23 -11.15 -5.23 8.17
CA MET A 23 -10.15 -4.42 7.45
C MET A 23 -9.82 -3.11 8.15
N ALA A 24 -10.78 -2.50 8.87
CA ALA A 24 -10.54 -1.32 9.70
C ALA A 24 -9.81 -1.66 11.01
N GLY A 25 -10.03 -2.87 11.54
CA GLY A 25 -9.35 -3.42 12.72
C GLY A 25 -7.96 -3.97 12.44
N MET A 26 -7.70 -4.44 11.22
CA MET A 26 -6.35 -4.43 10.68
C MET A 26 -5.91 -2.98 10.72
N LYS A 27 -4.90 -2.67 11.53
CA LYS A 27 -4.09 -1.49 11.25
C LYS A 27 -3.62 -1.71 9.81
N MET A 28 -4.32 -1.11 8.84
CA MET A 28 -3.66 -0.37 7.77
C MET A 28 -2.63 0.42 8.55
N LEU A 29 -1.43 -0.16 8.68
CA LEU A 29 -0.21 0.57 8.99
C LEU A 29 -0.42 1.80 8.15
N LYS A 30 -0.65 2.97 8.77
CA LYS A 30 -0.59 4.24 8.03
C LYS A 30 0.68 4.08 7.26
N ILE A 31 0.57 3.82 5.95
CA ILE A 31 1.68 3.26 5.23
C ILE A 31 2.67 4.40 5.23
N LEU A 32 3.67 4.31 6.10
CA LEU A 32 4.56 5.41 6.35
C LEU A 32 5.23 5.62 5.01
N GLU A 33 5.10 6.84 4.48
CA GLU A 33 5.77 7.16 3.24
C GLU A 33 7.26 6.88 3.43
N PRO A 34 7.88 6.14 2.51
CA PRO A 34 9.28 5.77 2.64
C PRO A 34 10.10 7.05 2.58
N LYS A 35 11.18 7.07 3.37
CA LYS A 35 12.09 8.21 3.37
C LYS A 35 12.70 8.38 1.98
N ALA A 36 12.76 9.62 1.49
CA ALA A 36 13.40 9.90 0.22
C ALA A 36 14.91 9.57 0.27
N PHE A 37 15.41 9.00 -0.83
CA PHE A 37 16.84 8.74 -1.01
C PHE A 37 17.48 9.86 -1.81
N ASN A 38 18.57 10.41 -1.29
CA ASN A 38 19.22 11.62 -1.81
C ASN A 38 20.50 11.34 -2.61
N GLY A 39 20.85 10.08 -2.87
CA GLY A 39 22.06 9.74 -3.64
C GLY A 39 23.30 9.51 -2.80
N ASN A 40 23.16 9.29 -1.50
CA ASN A 40 24.30 9.02 -0.62
C ASN A 40 25.13 7.81 -1.10
N CYS A 41 26.46 7.91 -1.05
CA CYS A 41 27.38 6.89 -1.51
C CYS A 41 27.52 5.69 -0.55
N TYR A 42 26.86 5.72 0.62
CA TYR A 42 26.81 4.59 1.52
C TYR A 42 25.84 3.51 1.00
N ALA A 43 26.40 2.35 0.61
CA ALA A 43 25.62 1.20 0.15
C ALA A 43 24.48 0.82 1.11
N LYS A 44 24.70 0.94 2.41
CA LYS A 44 23.68 0.64 3.44
C LYS A 44 22.45 1.55 3.34
N GLU A 45 22.62 2.82 2.96
CA GLU A 45 21.48 3.73 2.79
C GLU A 45 20.66 3.39 1.54
N LEU A 46 21.33 2.99 0.46
CA LEU A 46 20.67 2.48 -0.74
C LEU A 46 19.92 1.17 -0.47
N GLU A 47 20.53 0.23 0.25
CA GLU A 47 19.89 -1.03 0.65
C GLU A 47 18.64 -0.79 1.51
N ASN A 48 18.73 0.12 2.50
CA ASN A 48 17.59 0.48 3.32
C ASN A 48 16.46 1.09 2.49
N PHE A 49 16.77 1.99 1.55
CA PHE A 49 15.76 2.59 0.67
C PHE A 49 15.05 1.54 -0.18
N ILE A 50 15.79 0.60 -0.79
CA ILE A 50 15.20 -0.49 -1.57
C ILE A 50 14.30 -1.35 -0.69
N PHE A 51 14.77 -1.71 0.51
CA PHE A 51 13.99 -2.50 1.45
C PHE A 51 12.69 -1.80 1.85
N ASP A 52 12.76 -0.52 2.22
CA ASP A 52 11.60 0.29 2.61
C ASP A 52 10.58 0.41 1.47
N MET A 53 11.05 0.57 0.23
CA MET A 53 10.20 0.59 -0.96
C MET A 53 9.47 -0.73 -1.21
N GLU A 54 10.17 -1.85 -1.07
CA GLU A 54 9.53 -3.17 -1.23
C GLU A 54 8.44 -3.39 -0.18
N GLN A 55 8.68 -2.99 1.07
CA GLN A 55 7.67 -3.10 2.11
C GLN A 55 6.51 -2.14 1.84
N TYR A 56 6.79 -0.92 1.36
CA TYR A 56 5.77 0.05 0.98
C TYR A 56 4.86 -0.49 -0.12
N PHE A 57 5.40 -1.09 -1.19
CA PHE A 57 4.59 -1.67 -2.27
C PHE A 57 3.70 -2.82 -1.78
N LYS A 58 4.23 -3.70 -0.92
CA LYS A 58 3.48 -4.80 -0.31
C LYS A 58 2.33 -4.27 0.55
N ALA A 59 2.60 -3.26 1.38
CA ALA A 59 1.60 -2.66 2.25
C ALA A 59 0.54 -1.88 1.46
N ASN A 60 0.93 -1.20 0.37
CA ASN A 60 0.06 -0.38 -0.46
C ASN A 60 -0.70 -1.20 -1.53
N GLY A 61 -0.54 -2.52 -1.55
CA GLY A 61 -1.15 -3.40 -2.56
C GLY A 61 -0.74 -3.07 -4.00
N THR A 62 0.38 -2.35 -4.19
CA THR A 62 0.83 -1.90 -5.50
C THR A 62 1.53 -3.05 -6.21
N ASN A 63 0.87 -3.64 -7.21
CA ASN A 63 1.39 -4.80 -7.93
C ASN A 63 1.97 -4.46 -9.32
N SER A 64 1.51 -3.37 -9.95
CA SER A 64 2.00 -2.93 -11.26
C SER A 64 3.45 -2.45 -11.19
N GLU A 65 4.31 -2.99 -12.05
CA GLU A 65 5.72 -2.56 -12.16
C GLU A 65 5.85 -1.09 -12.52
N GLU A 66 5.03 -0.59 -13.45
CA GLU A 66 5.01 0.82 -13.84
C GLU A 66 4.70 1.75 -12.65
N THR A 67 3.70 1.38 -11.85
CA THR A 67 3.33 2.14 -10.65
C THR A 67 4.43 2.08 -9.59
N LYS A 68 5.06 0.92 -9.39
CA LYS A 68 6.21 0.78 -8.48
C LYS A 68 7.38 1.65 -8.91
N VAL A 69 7.74 1.66 -10.19
CA VAL A 69 8.82 2.49 -10.73
C VAL A 69 8.51 3.98 -10.56
N THR A 70 7.28 4.39 -10.85
CA THR A 70 6.84 5.79 -10.68
C THR A 70 6.98 6.24 -9.23
N LEU A 71 6.51 5.41 -8.30
CA LEU A 71 6.50 5.69 -6.88
C LEU A 71 7.91 5.63 -6.24
N ALA A 72 8.76 4.72 -6.71
CA ALA A 72 10.18 4.69 -6.37
C ALA A 72 10.87 6.00 -6.78
N SER A 73 10.63 6.44 -8.02
CA SER A 73 11.21 7.66 -8.59
C SER A 73 10.72 8.93 -7.88
N MET A 74 9.47 8.96 -7.42
CA MET A 74 8.93 10.08 -6.66
C MET A 74 9.70 10.34 -5.34
N ASN A 75 10.19 9.26 -4.73
CA ASN A 75 10.94 9.28 -3.46
C ASN A 75 12.47 9.34 -3.67
N LEU A 76 12.94 9.73 -4.85
CA LEU A 76 14.31 10.18 -5.05
C LEU A 76 14.39 11.69 -4.83
N SER A 77 15.50 12.17 -4.27
CA SER A 77 15.80 13.60 -4.08
C SER A 77 17.26 13.90 -4.44
N ASP A 78 17.60 15.19 -4.51
CA ASP A 78 18.97 15.69 -4.70
C ASP A 78 19.70 14.96 -5.83
N ASP A 79 20.94 14.49 -5.57
CA ASP A 79 21.81 13.81 -6.53
C ASP A 79 21.23 12.49 -7.05
N ALA A 80 20.23 11.91 -6.38
CA ALA A 80 19.55 10.70 -6.86
C ALA A 80 18.41 10.98 -7.85
N LYS A 81 17.85 12.20 -7.88
CA LYS A 81 16.66 12.48 -8.71
C LYS A 81 17.04 12.87 -10.15
N LEU A 82 18.24 13.40 -10.39
CA LEU A 82 18.75 13.85 -11.71
C LEU A 82 20.28 13.90 -11.75
#